data_AF-A0A8B0SFA9-F1
#
_entry.id   AF-A0A8B0SFA9-F1
#
_cell.length_a   1.000
_cell.length_b   1.000
_cell.length_c   1.000
_cell.angle_alpha   90.00
_cell.angle_beta   90.00
_cell.angle_gamma   90.00
#
_symmetry.space_group_name_H-M   'P 1'
#
loop_
_entity.id
_entity.type
_entity.pdbx_description
1 polymer ?
#
loop_
_entity_poly.entity_id
_entity_poly.type
_entity_poly.pdbx_seq_one_letter_code
_entity_poly.pdbx_strand_id
1 'polypeptide(L)' 'MKNVTVVLDDEVAHWVRVWAAKQNTSISQLLGNLLRRRMHEENGYQAAMQQFLARTPKALKPKGERYPSRESLYER' A
#
# COMPACT_ATOMS: atom_id res chain seq x y z
N MET A 1 -8.59 21.64 -3.34
CA MET A 1 -7.17 21.30 -3.16
C MET A 1 -6.56 22.27 -2.15
N LYS A 2 -5.57 21.86 -1.36
CA LYS A 2 -4.86 22.74 -0.42
C LYS A 2 -3.44 22.95 -0.93
N ASN A 3 -2.96 24.20 -0.89
CA ASN A 3 -1.59 24.53 -1.27
C ASN A 3 -0.64 24.26 -0.09
N VAL A 4 0.55 23.76 -0.39
CA VAL A 4 1.60 23.52 0.60
C VAL A 4 2.88 24.13 0.09
N THR A 5 3.51 24.97 0.90
CA THR A 5 4.86 25.49 0.66
C THR A 5 5.85 24.56 1.33
N VAL A 6 6.84 24.09 0.58
CA VAL A 6 7.93 23.25 1.08
C VAL A 6 9.26 23.92 0.79
N VAL A 7 10.20 23.82 1.73
CA VAL A 7 11.58 24.24 1.53
C VAL A 7 12.37 23.01 1.09
N LEU A 8 13.19 23.17 0.06
CA LEU A 8 14.03 22.13 -0.50
C LEU A 8 15.45 22.69 -0.64
N ASP A 9 16.45 21.83 -0.50
CA ASP A 9 17.81 22.19 -0.87
C ASP A 9 17.88 22.55 -2.35
N ASP A 10 18.72 23.51 -2.72
CA ASP A 10 18.80 24.05 -4.09
C ASP A 10 19.10 22.95 -5.12
N GLU A 11 19.98 22.01 -4.77
CA GLU A 11 20.31 20.85 -5.61
C GLU A 11 19.09 19.96 -5.86
N VAL A 12 18.33 19.66 -4.80
CA VAL A 12 17.11 18.83 -4.88
C VAL A 12 16.03 19.54 -5.68
N ALA A 13 15.87 20.85 -5.48
CA ALA A 13 14.91 21.66 -6.22
C ALA A 13 15.23 21.74 -7.72
N HIS A 14 16.52 21.77 -8.09
CA HIS A 14 16.94 21.71 -9.48
C HIS A 14 16.69 20.33 -10.08
N TRP A 15 17.13 19.28 -9.40
CA TRP A 15 16.97 17.91 -9.85
C TRP A 15 15.50 17.55 -10.09
N VAL A 16 14.61 17.87 -9.14
CA VAL A 16 13.19 17.50 -9.23
C VAL A 16 12.49 18.23 -10.38
N ARG A 17 12.90 19.48 -10.70
CA ARG A 17 12.38 20.22 -11.86
C ARG A 17 12.73 19.49 -13.16
N VAL A 18 14.00 19.14 -13.35
CA VAL A 18 14.47 18.45 -14.56
C VAL A 18 13.79 17.08 -14.68
N TRP A 19 13.70 16.36 -13.57
CA TRP A 19 13.06 15.04 -13.54
C TRP A 19 11.57 15.12 -13.88
N ALA A 20 10.83 16.07 -13.29
CA ALA A 20 9.41 16.23 -13.55
C ALA A 20 9.15 16.59 -15.02
N ALA A 21 9.97 17.46 -15.60
CA ALA A 21 9.92 17.78 -17.02
C ALA A 21 10.18 16.57 -17.91
N LYS A 22 11.20 15.75 -17.60
CA LYS A 22 11.50 14.50 -18.32
C LYS A 22 10.34 13.50 -18.30
N GLN A 23 9.59 13.48 -17.20
CA GLN A 23 8.44 12.57 -17.00
C GLN A 23 7.10 13.20 -17.41
N ASN A 24 7.12 14.38 -18.04
CA ASN A 24 5.93 15.14 -18.43
C ASN A 24 4.91 15.29 -17.28
N THR A 25 5.40 15.55 -16.07
CA THR A 25 4.59 15.71 -14.85
C THR A 25 4.99 16.99 -14.11
N SER A 26 4.22 17.35 -13.09
CA SER A 26 4.52 18.49 -12.22
C SER A 26 5.10 18.04 -10.89
N ILE A 27 5.89 18.91 -10.25
CA ILE A 27 6.42 18.67 -8.90
C ILE A 27 5.28 18.45 -7.89
N SER A 28 4.20 19.23 -7.99
CA SER A 28 3.04 19.09 -7.12
C SER A 28 2.36 17.72 -7.28
N GLN A 29 2.26 17.21 -8.51
CA GLN A 29 1.70 15.88 -8.76
C GLN A 29 2.62 14.77 -8.24
N LEU A 30 3.94 14.89 -8.45
CA LEU A 30 4.92 13.96 -7.88
C LEU A 30 4.85 13.94 -6.35
N LEU A 31 4.88 15.10 -5.70
CA LEU A 31 4.83 15.21 -4.24
C LEU A 31 3.51 14.65 -3.71
N GLY A 32 2.39 14.96 -4.35
CA GLY A 32 1.08 14.40 -3.98
C GLY A 32 1.04 12.88 -4.07
N ASN A 33 1.64 12.30 -5.13
CA ASN A 33 1.71 10.85 -5.28
C ASN A 33 2.63 10.20 -4.24
N LEU A 34 3.78 10.80 -3.95
CA LEU A 34 4.70 10.33 -2.91
C LEU A 34 4.03 10.31 -1.54
N LEU A 35 3.35 11.41 -1.18
CA LEU A 35 2.62 11.51 0.08
C LEU A 35 1.46 10.51 0.17
N ARG A 36 0.70 10.34 -0.91
CA ARG A 36 -0.38 9.34 -0.95
C ARG A 36 0.15 7.93 -0.75
N ARG A 37 1.27 7.58 -1.41
CA ARG A 37 1.93 6.29 -1.22
C ARG A 37 2.34 6.09 0.24
N ARG A 38 2.97 7.09 0.87
CA ARG A 38 3.31 7.02 2.30
C ARG A 38 2.09 6.87 3.21
N MET A 39 1.01 7.61 2.95
CA MET A 39 -0.24 7.44 3.70
C MET A 39 -0.78 6.01 3.58
N HIS A 40 -0.69 5.40 2.40
CA HIS A 40 -1.11 4.01 2.21
C HIS A 40 -0.17 3.01 2.87
N GLU A 41 1.14 3.26 2.90
CA GLU A 41 2.10 2.41 3.60
C GLU A 41 1.85 2.44 5.11
N GLU A 42 1.68 3.62 5.70
CA GLU A 42 1.40 3.79 7.14
C GLU A 42 0.03 3.22 7.55
N ASN A 43 -1.00 3.46 6.74
CA ASN A 43 -2.37 3.03 7.07
C ASN A 43 -2.72 1.65 6.53
N GLY A 44 -1.89 1.07 5.67
CA GLY A 44 -2.19 -0.15 4.94
C GLY A 44 -2.39 -1.34 5.86
N TYR A 45 -1.53 -1.49 6.87
CA TYR A 45 -1.68 -2.54 7.88
C TYR A 45 -2.99 -2.38 8.67
N GLN A 46 -3.27 -1.18 9.17
CA GLN A 46 -4.48 -0.91 9.96
C GLN A 46 -5.75 -1.13 9.14
N ALA A 47 -5.77 -0.68 7.89
CA ALA A 47 -6.88 -0.90 6.98
C ALA A 47 -7.09 -2.40 6.66
N ALA A 48 -6.00 -3.13 6.37
CA ALA A 48 -6.06 -4.58 6.12
C ALA A 48 -6.51 -5.35 7.37
N MET A 49 -6.03 -4.97 8.54
CA MET A 49 -6.43 -5.54 9.83
C MET A 49 -7.92 -5.32 10.09
N GLN A 50 -8.42 -4.08 9.96
CA GLN A 50 -9.84 -3.80 10.13
C GLN A 50 -10.70 -4.57 9.13
N GLN A 51 -10.29 -4.65 7.85
CA GLN A 51 -10.99 -5.45 6.85
C GLN A 51 -11.01 -6.94 7.18
N PHE A 52 -9.90 -7.50 7.68
CA PHE A 52 -9.82 -8.90 8.07
C PHE A 52 -10.71 -9.21 9.27
N LEU A 53 -10.63 -8.38 10.32
CA LEU A 53 -11.40 -8.56 11.56
C LEU A 53 -12.90 -8.30 11.39
N ALA A 54 -13.30 -7.46 10.42
CA ALA A 54 -14.71 -7.23 10.11
C ALA A 54 -15.40 -8.45 9.46
N ARG A 55 -14.64 -9.43 8.97
CA ARG A 55 -15.21 -10.65 8.38
C ARG A 55 -15.56 -11.66 9.46
N THR A 56 -16.81 -12.12 9.48
CA THR A 56 -17.23 -13.23 10.34
C THR A 56 -16.43 -14.49 9.98
N PRO A 57 -15.77 -15.15 10.95
CA PRO A 57 -15.05 -16.39 10.69
C PRO A 57 -15.99 -17.45 10.12
N LYS A 58 -15.61 -18.04 8.98
CA LYS A 58 -16.33 -19.17 8.38
C LYS A 58 -15.47 -20.42 8.48
N ALA A 59 -16.08 -21.52 8.91
CA ALA A 59 -15.42 -22.81 8.87
C ALA A 59 -15.07 -23.15 7.41
N LEU A 60 -13.80 -23.43 7.15
CA LEU A 60 -13.32 -23.87 5.83
C LEU A 60 -13.68 -25.32 5.51
N LYS A 61 -14.05 -26.09 6.54
CA LYS A 61 -14.48 -27.48 6.41
C LYS A 61 -16.01 -27.61 6.51
N PRO A 62 -16.60 -28.62 5.87
CA PRO A 62 -17.97 -29.04 6.15
C PRO A 62 -18.15 -29.47 7.62
N LYS A 63 -19.38 -29.36 8.11
CA LYS A 63 -19.71 -29.77 9.49
C LYS A 63 -19.53 -31.28 9.62
N GLY A 64 -18.72 -31.70 10.58
CA GLY A 64 -18.47 -33.11 10.89
C GLY A 64 -17.21 -33.71 10.27
N GLU A 65 -16.59 -33.05 9.30
CA GLU A 65 -15.33 -33.52 8.72
C GLU A 65 -14.13 -33.12 9.57
N ARG A 66 -13.02 -33.86 9.45
CA ARG A 66 -11.72 -33.44 10.01
C ARG A 66 -10.92 -32.72 8.94
N TYR A 67 -10.10 -31.77 9.36
CA TYR A 67 -9.13 -31.18 8.45
C TYR A 67 -8.13 -32.26 8.01
N PRO A 68 -7.67 -32.23 6.74
CA PRO A 68 -6.66 -33.17 6.26
C PRO A 68 -5.38 -33.04 7.08
N SER A 69 -4.68 -34.16 7.28
CA SER A 69 -3.36 -34.14 7.89
C SER A 69 -2.34 -33.63 6.88
N ARG A 70 -1.21 -33.11 7.36
CA ARG A 70 -0.15 -32.60 6.49
C ARG A 70 0.31 -33.66 5.48
N GLU A 71 0.37 -34.92 5.91
CA GLU A 71 0.80 -36.06 5.13
C GLU A 71 -0.22 -36.46 4.06
N SER A 72 -1.52 -36.24 4.30
CA SER A 72 -2.58 -36.55 3.32
C SER A 72 -2.70 -35.54 2.18
N LEU A 73 -2.00 -34.40 2.26
CA LEU A 73 -2.10 -33.30 1.28
C LEU A 73 -1.10 -33.40 0.14
N TYR A 74 -0.12 -34.31 0.23
CA TYR A 74 0.90 -34.50 -0.80
C TYR A 74 0.81 -35.94 -1.31
N GLU A 75 0.46 -36.14 -2.59
CA GLU A 75 0.68 -37.42 -3.27
C GLU A 75 2.19 -37.66 -3.33
N ARG A 76 2.62 -38.83 -2.85
CA ARG A 76 4.00 -39.29 -3.09
C ARG A 76 4.13 -39.82 -4.50
#